data_AF-A0A3N0ZJV5-F1
#
_entry.id   AF-A0A3N0ZJV5-F1
#
_cell.length_a   1.000
_cell.length_b   1.000
_cell.length_c   1.000
_cell.angle_alpha   90.00
_cell.angle_beta   90.00
_cell.angle_gamma   90.00
#
_symmetry.space_group_name_H-M   'P 1'
#
loop_
_entity.id
_entity.type
_entity.pdbx_description
1 polymer ?
#
loop_
_entity_poly.entity_id
_entity_poly.type
_entity_poly.pdbx_seq_one_letter_code
_entity_poly.pdbx_strand_id
1 'polypeptide(L)'
;MKKSTYILTLTFFLTFALFYSSEATDYSVRVKRIAQDLYQINNSSIYVKTRYCHEYSYGDEAILSYTGHGYIKGKLYFGKNKQCYDIEEVYNGIKPEYGTVGISGNNIIQLDLILVPTIL
;
A
#
# COMPACT_ATOMS: atom_id res chain seq x y z
N MET A 1 9.54 -5.87 -54.20
CA MET A 1 8.56 -5.08 -53.40
C MET A 1 8.26 -5.67 -52.01
N LYS A 2 8.32 -6.99 -51.78
CA LYS A 2 8.01 -7.62 -50.47
C LYS A 2 8.89 -7.20 -49.28
N LYS A 3 10.20 -6.94 -49.47
CA LYS A 3 11.13 -6.56 -48.39
C LYS A 3 10.78 -5.22 -47.72
N SER A 4 10.21 -4.26 -48.47
CA SER A 4 9.82 -2.95 -47.94
C SER A 4 8.62 -3.06 -47.00
N THR A 5 7.67 -3.95 -47.31
CA THR A 5 6.49 -4.20 -46.48
C THR A 5 6.85 -4.87 -45.15
N TYR A 6 7.82 -5.80 -45.12
CA TYR A 6 8.30 -6.42 -43.87
C TYR A 6 9.03 -5.43 -42.95
N ILE A 7 9.77 -4.46 -43.52
CA ILE A 7 10.46 -3.44 -42.72
C ILE A 7 9.45 -2.48 -42.07
N LEU A 8 8.40 -2.11 -42.80
CA LEU A 8 7.31 -1.27 -42.30
C LEU A 8 6.47 -1.96 -41.22
N THR A 9 6.18 -3.27 -41.37
CA THR A 9 5.44 -4.01 -40.35
C THR A 9 6.27 -4.29 -39.10
N LEU A 10 7.58 -4.56 -39.26
CA LEU A 10 8.49 -4.77 -38.13
C LEU A 10 8.69 -3.49 -37.30
N THR A 11 8.76 -2.33 -37.96
CA THR A 11 8.85 -1.03 -37.26
C THR A 11 7.57 -0.69 -36.51
N PHE A 12 6.40 -1.02 -37.05
CA PHE A 12 5.12 -0.83 -36.37
C PHE A 12 4.95 -1.74 -35.13
N PHE A 13 5.44 -2.98 -35.19
CA PHE A 13 5.42 -3.89 -34.04
C PHE A 13 6.42 -3.45 -32.94
N LEU A 14 7.57 -2.91 -33.34
CA LEU A 14 8.61 -2.45 -32.42
C LEU A 14 8.19 -1.17 -31.66
N THR A 15 7.43 -0.27 -32.30
CA THR A 15 6.92 0.92 -31.61
C THR A 15 5.79 0.59 -30.64
N PHE A 16 4.93 -0.39 -30.95
CA PHE A 16 3.85 -0.82 -30.04
C PHE A 16 4.38 -1.40 -28.71
N ALA A 17 5.55 -2.03 -28.73
CA ALA A 17 6.18 -2.59 -27.55
C ALA A 17 6.78 -1.54 -26.58
N LEU A 18 6.90 -0.27 -26.99
CA LEU A 18 7.46 0.79 -26.15
C LEU A 18 6.41 1.60 -25.37
N PHE A 19 5.11 1.31 -25.56
CA PHE A 19 4.01 2.01 -24.90
C PHE A 19 3.42 1.28 -23.70
N TYR A 20 4.13 0.31 -23.11
CA TYR A 20 3.71 -0.26 -21.83
C TYR A 20 4.02 0.72 -20.70
N SER A 21 3.14 1.69 -20.46
CA SER A 21 3.18 2.49 -19.25
C SER A 21 2.77 1.63 -18.05
N SER A 22 3.64 1.49 -17.05
CA SER A 22 3.26 0.96 -15.74
C SER A 22 2.40 2.00 -15.01
N GLU A 23 1.11 1.75 -14.84
CA GLU A 23 0.27 2.60 -14.00
C GLU A 23 0.51 2.24 -12.53
N ALA A 24 0.92 3.23 -11.73
CA ALA A 24 0.63 3.19 -10.31
C ALA A 24 -0.90 3.33 -10.17
N THR A 25 -1.56 2.27 -9.71
CA THR A 25 -3.01 2.30 -9.51
C THR A 25 -3.31 2.99 -8.18
N ASP A 26 -4.03 4.11 -8.25
CA ASP A 26 -4.50 4.86 -7.09
C ASP A 26 -5.88 4.37 -6.66
N TYR A 27 -6.04 4.04 -5.38
CA TYR A 27 -7.29 3.52 -4.82
C TYR A 27 -7.93 4.53 -3.88
N SER A 28 -9.22 4.82 -4.08
CA SER A 28 -10.02 5.57 -3.10
C SER A 28 -10.41 4.67 -1.94
N VAL A 29 -9.97 5.01 -0.74
CA VAL A 29 -10.13 4.20 0.48
C VAL A 29 -10.63 5.04 1.65
N ARG A 30 -11.18 4.37 2.67
CA ARG A 30 -11.42 4.94 4.00
C ARG A 30 -10.33 4.50 4.95
N VAL A 31 -9.81 5.43 5.73
CA VAL A 31 -8.66 5.22 6.61
C VAL A 31 -9.03 5.54 8.05
N LYS A 32 -8.59 4.68 8.97
CA LYS A 32 -8.78 4.88 10.41
C LYS A 32 -7.46 4.66 11.12
N ARG A 33 -7.01 5.65 11.90
CA ARG A 33 -5.82 5.51 12.75
C ARG A 33 -6.11 4.52 13.88
N ILE A 34 -5.24 3.53 14.04
CA ILE A 34 -5.32 2.54 15.13
C ILE A 34 -4.14 2.62 16.10
N ALA A 35 -2.99 3.11 15.64
CA ALA A 35 -1.83 3.39 16.48
C ALA A 35 -1.01 4.54 15.86
N GLN A 36 0.12 4.88 16.48
CA GLN A 36 1.06 5.84 15.92
C GLN A 36 1.53 5.36 14.54
N ASP A 37 1.33 6.20 13.53
CA ASP A 37 1.69 5.93 12.13
C ASP A 37 1.06 4.68 11.50
N LEU A 38 0.02 4.09 12.11
CA LEU A 38 -0.61 2.85 11.65
C LEU A 38 -2.10 3.06 11.41
N TYR A 39 -2.52 2.79 10.16
CA TYR A 39 -3.86 3.07 9.66
C TYR A 39 -4.51 1.79 9.13
N GLN A 40 -5.75 1.53 9.54
CA GLN A 40 -6.58 0.47 8.99
C GLN A 40 -7.30 0.98 7.74
N ILE A 41 -7.29 0.15 6.68
CA ILE A 41 -7.92 0.47 5.40
C ILE A 41 -9.30 -0.19 5.32
N ASN A 42 -10.34 0.58 4.97
CA ASN A 42 -11.70 0.13 4.68
C ASN A 42 -12.35 -0.78 5.75
N ASN A 43 -11.96 -0.64 7.03
CA ASN A 43 -12.35 -1.59 8.10
C ASN A 43 -12.01 -3.06 7.78
N SER A 44 -10.98 -3.30 6.95
CA SER A 44 -10.52 -4.62 6.53
C SER A 44 -9.37 -5.13 7.40
N SER A 45 -8.77 -6.27 7.04
CA SER A 45 -7.53 -6.77 7.64
C SER A 45 -6.28 -6.09 7.09
N ILE A 46 -6.41 -5.11 6.19
CA ILE A 46 -5.26 -4.39 5.63
C ILE A 46 -4.91 -3.19 6.51
N TYR A 47 -3.64 -3.10 6.87
CA TYR A 47 -3.07 -2.00 7.65
C TYR A 47 -1.87 -1.40 6.93
N VAL A 48 -1.78 -0.08 6.93
CA VAL A 48 -0.70 0.68 6.30
C VAL A 48 0.09 1.39 7.40
N LYS A 49 1.39 1.12 7.44
CA LYS A 49 2.32 1.88 8.27
C LYS A 49 2.99 2.94 7.42
N THR A 50 2.85 4.18 7.86
CA THR A 50 3.41 5.37 7.22
C THR A 50 4.68 5.84 7.92
N ARG A 51 5.44 6.71 7.28
CA ARG A 51 6.53 7.45 7.94
C ARG A 51 6.06 8.82 8.41
N TYR A 52 6.17 9.08 9.70
CA TYR A 52 5.96 10.40 10.31
C TYR A 52 4.58 11.01 10.02
N CYS A 53 3.53 10.18 10.04
CA CYS A 53 2.14 10.55 9.81
C CYS A 53 1.39 10.87 11.10
N HIS A 54 1.16 12.16 11.32
CA HIS A 54 0.44 12.64 12.51
C HIS A 54 -1.04 12.91 12.26
N GLU A 55 -1.60 12.39 11.17
CA GLU A 55 -2.99 12.65 10.80
C GLU A 55 -3.97 11.82 11.64
N TYR A 56 -4.86 12.50 12.36
CA TYR A 56 -5.88 11.86 13.18
C TYR A 56 -7.11 11.55 12.32
N SER A 57 -7.08 10.40 11.66
CA SER A 57 -8.20 9.95 10.83
C SER A 57 -9.09 8.92 11.51
N TYR A 58 -10.41 9.07 11.39
CA TYR A 58 -11.42 8.23 12.06
C TYR A 58 -12.38 7.52 11.09
N GLY A 59 -11.93 7.28 9.86
CA GLY A 59 -12.72 6.75 8.76
C GLY A 59 -12.81 7.70 7.56
N ASP A 60 -11.88 8.63 7.44
CA ASP A 60 -11.90 9.67 6.41
C ASP A 60 -11.50 9.09 5.05
N GLU A 61 -11.92 9.78 3.99
CA GLU A 61 -11.53 9.42 2.63
C GLU A 61 -10.06 9.78 2.36
N ALA A 62 -9.36 8.86 1.72
CA ALA A 62 -7.98 8.99 1.31
C ALA A 62 -7.72 8.30 -0.04
N ILE A 63 -6.61 8.65 -0.66
CA ILE A 63 -6.08 7.98 -1.85
C ILE A 63 -4.85 7.17 -1.45
N LEU A 64 -4.89 5.88 -1.72
CA LEU A 64 -3.80 4.94 -1.54
C LEU A 64 -3.12 4.70 -2.88
N SER A 65 -1.87 5.14 -3.02
CA SER A 65 -1.02 4.86 -4.18
C SER A 65 0.04 3.86 -3.76
N TYR A 66 0.00 2.63 -4.29
CA TYR A 66 0.86 1.54 -3.84
C TYR A 66 1.69 0.95 -4.98
N THR A 67 3.00 0.78 -4.74
CA THR A 67 3.96 0.21 -5.69
C THR A 67 4.52 -1.12 -5.23
N GLY A 68 4.42 -1.44 -3.93
CA GLY A 68 4.86 -2.72 -3.33
C GLY A 68 6.35 -3.02 -3.30
N HIS A 69 7.18 -2.16 -3.88
CA HIS A 69 8.61 -2.36 -3.98
C HIS A 69 9.40 -1.15 -3.48
N GLY A 70 10.68 -1.36 -3.18
CA GLY A 70 11.58 -0.31 -2.71
C GLY A 70 11.45 0.01 -1.21
N TYR A 71 12.17 1.05 -0.79
CA TYR A 71 12.18 1.54 0.60
C TYR A 71 10.90 2.31 0.95
N ILE A 72 10.25 2.91 -0.04
CA ILE A 72 8.95 3.58 0.07
C ILE A 72 8.00 2.78 -0.80
N LYS A 73 7.01 2.12 -0.17
CA LYS A 73 6.09 1.21 -0.86
C LYS A 73 4.94 1.91 -1.57
N GLY A 74 4.85 3.22 -1.42
CA GLY A 74 3.73 4.01 -1.92
C GLY A 74 3.52 5.28 -1.11
N LYS A 75 2.36 5.90 -1.32
CA LYS A 75 1.93 7.13 -0.66
C LYS A 75 0.47 7.02 -0.25
N LEU A 76 0.15 7.58 0.92
CA LEU A 76 -1.21 7.69 1.43
C LEU A 76 -1.58 9.18 1.53
N TYR A 77 -2.63 9.60 0.82
CA TYR A 77 -3.04 11.00 0.73
C TYR A 77 -4.40 11.22 1.41
N PHE A 78 -4.47 12.10 2.40
CA PHE A 78 -5.71 12.39 3.14
C PHE A 78 -6.33 13.71 2.64
N GLY A 79 -7.54 13.68 2.07
CA GLY A 79 -8.39 14.86 1.84
C GLY A 79 -7.78 16.10 1.14
N LYS A 80 -8.60 17.16 0.98
CA LYS A 80 -8.35 18.25 0.02
C LYS A 80 -7.11 19.14 0.21
N ASN A 81 -6.31 19.01 1.27
CA ASN A 81 -5.10 19.83 1.47
C ASN A 81 -4.08 19.26 2.48
N LYS A 82 -4.12 17.98 2.84
CA LYS A 82 -3.14 17.40 3.77
C LYS A 82 -2.15 16.52 3.02
N GLN A 83 -0.92 17.00 2.91
CA GLN A 83 0.14 16.33 2.16
C GLN A 83 0.90 15.32 3.03
N CYS A 84 1.26 14.21 2.37
CA CYS A 84 2.11 13.08 2.79
C CYS A 84 1.38 11.96 3.54
N TYR A 85 1.78 10.68 3.45
CA TYR A 85 3.06 10.10 3.92
C TYR A 85 3.55 8.87 3.13
N ASP A 86 4.88 8.72 3.06
CA ASP A 86 5.53 7.52 2.51
C ASP A 86 5.06 6.29 3.27
N ILE A 87 4.59 5.30 2.53
CA ILE A 87 4.25 3.99 3.08
C ILE A 87 5.56 3.27 3.35
N GLU A 88 5.80 2.96 4.62
CA GLU A 88 6.93 2.14 5.05
C GLU A 88 6.65 0.67 4.75
N GLU A 89 5.46 0.20 5.12
CA GLU A 89 5.06 -1.20 4.97
C GLU A 89 3.54 -1.36 4.95
N VAL A 90 3.07 -2.42 4.29
CA VAL A 90 1.68 -2.84 4.33
C VAL A 90 1.59 -4.19 5.03
N TYR A 91 0.58 -4.36 5.88
CA TYR A 91 0.37 -5.55 6.68
C TYR A 91 -1.01 -6.14 6.44
N ASN A 92 -1.07 -7.46 6.45
CA ASN A 92 -2.29 -8.18 6.80
C ASN A 92 -2.33 -8.39 8.32
N GLY A 93 -3.38 -7.90 8.96
CA GLY A 93 -3.59 -8.00 10.39
C GLY A 93 -4.43 -9.21 10.77
N ILE A 94 -3.92 -10.00 11.70
CA ILE A 94 -4.56 -11.19 12.24
C ILE A 94 -5.02 -10.86 13.66
N LYS A 95 -6.33 -11.00 13.91
CA LYS A 95 -6.86 -10.98 15.27
C LYS A 95 -6.59 -12.35 15.90
N PRO A 96 -5.78 -12.44 16.96
CA PRO A 96 -5.50 -13.72 17.58
C PRO A 96 -6.71 -14.21 18.38
N GLU A 97 -6.74 -15.51 18.66
CA GLU A 97 -7.76 -16.09 19.53
C GLU A 97 -7.62 -15.56 20.97
N TYR A 98 -8.74 -15.48 21.68
CA TYR A 98 -8.74 -15.03 23.07
C TYR A 98 -7.81 -15.89 23.93
N GLY A 99 -7.01 -15.24 24.78
CA GLY A 99 -5.99 -15.89 25.61
C GLY A 99 -4.63 -16.05 24.92
N THR A 100 -4.50 -15.67 23.64
CA THR A 100 -3.19 -15.60 22.98
C THR A 100 -2.35 -14.48 23.60
N VAL A 101 -1.10 -14.81 23.93
CA VAL A 101 -0.16 -13.89 24.55
C VAL A 101 1.16 -13.81 23.78
N GLY A 102 1.77 -12.62 23.81
CA GLY A 102 3.13 -12.37 23.37
C GLY A 102 4.06 -12.25 24.57
N ILE A 103 5.35 -12.52 24.34
CA ILE A 103 6.39 -12.39 25.36
C ILE A 103 7.30 -11.23 24.94
N SER A 104 7.51 -10.30 25.86
CA SER A 104 8.43 -9.16 25.67
C SER A 104 9.35 -9.07 26.87
N GLY A 105 10.60 -9.53 26.70
CA GLY A 105 11.53 -9.73 27.80
C GLY A 105 10.95 -10.74 28.81
N ASN A 106 10.76 -10.31 30.06
CA ASN A 106 10.16 -11.12 31.11
C ASN A 106 8.65 -10.87 31.29
N ASN A 107 8.03 -10.07 30.42
CA ASN A 107 6.62 -9.71 30.51
C ASN A 107 5.78 -10.55 29.54
N ILE A 108 4.59 -10.92 30.00
CA ILE A 108 3.53 -11.53 29.19
C ILE A 108 2.53 -10.43 28.82
N ILE A 109 2.20 -10.31 27.55
CA ILE A 109 1.34 -9.25 27.00
C ILE A 109 0.21 -9.91 26.22
N GLN A 110 -1.04 -9.56 26.51
CA GLN A 110 -2.17 -9.99 25.70
C GLN A 110 -2.10 -9.30 24.33
N LEU A 111 -2.24 -10.08 23.26
CA LEU A 111 -2.16 -9.56 21.90
C LEU A 111 -3.56 -9.22 21.36
N ASP A 112 -3.73 -8.01 20.85
CA ASP A 112 -4.96 -7.58 20.18
C ASP A 112 -4.88 -7.75 18.65
N LEU A 113 -3.67 -7.63 18.08
CA LEU A 113 -3.43 -7.65 16.65
C LEU A 113 -2.01 -8.13 16.34
N ILE A 114 -1.89 -9.05 15.38
CA ILE A 114 -0.61 -9.49 14.82
C ILE A 114 -0.50 -8.94 13.40
N LEU A 115 0.57 -8.22 13.10
CA LEU A 115 0.82 -7.61 11.79
C LEU A 115 1.80 -8.46 10.99
N VAL A 116 1.37 -8.95 9.83
CA VAL A 116 2.21 -9.75 8.91
C VAL A 116 2.47 -8.94 7.64
N PRO A 117 3.72 -8.60 7.29
CA PRO A 117 4.03 -7.86 6.06
C PRO A 117 3.42 -8.53 4.84
N THR A 118 2.84 -7.74 3.93
CA THR A 118 2.14 -8.26 2.77
C THR A 118 2.23 -7.30 1.57
N ILE A 119 1.82 -7.79 0.41
CA ILE A 119 1.72 -7.02 -0.82
C ILE A 119 0.24 -6.99 -1.23
N LEU A 120 -0.24 -5.81 -1.63
CA LEU A 120 -1.61 -5.61 -2.12
C LEU A 120 -1.79 -6.08 -3.57
#